data_AF-A0A1G6JS18-F1
#
_entry.id   AF-A0A1G6JS18-F1
#
_cell.length_a   1.000
_cell.length_b   1.000
_cell.length_c   1.000
_cell.angle_alpha   90.00
_cell.angle_beta   90.00
_cell.angle_gamma   90.00
#
_symmetry.space_group_name_H-M   'P 1'
#
loop_
_entity.id
_entity.type
_entity.pdbx_description
1 polymer ?
#
loop_
_entity_poly.entity_id
_entity_poly.type
_entity_poly.pdbx_seq_one_letter_code
_entity_poly.pdbx_strand_id
1 'polypeptide(L)'
;MSLSLYLDRRKWYRHIDETEQHYPGFVPVIKGNGYGFGNEYLAEVALEKKKKVIAVGTVDEARQLGKIGTFSEVIVLTPVMTELTRADLVSGRTYTVGSREQLRFLVKSFDRLLAEQGSVWSEMDVTFRLNILLKCESTMKRYGFSLQDAERIPDWIDGVQTDRVHVEVAGMSIHFPKERMTAAAREKQIGDWVRVMDRIDPSRRKMYLSHLTPAQYQAVVDRWPTIDFSIRLGTDLWLADKSFVETKSTVLDVKPIRRGERFGYKQLRSPRTGHLVYVAGGTANGVGLEAPACARGVKDWAKLTAFWLLGLVNRHLSPFSYRGKRLWFAEPPHMQTSVLLVPSGAPLPRPGEELPVQLRMTTAVFDRQVIVEDEVLELTERNPIPSQHEEKGNAVEAIP
;
A
#
# COMPACT_ATOMS: atom_id res chain seq x y z
N MET A 1 12.50 -18.89 -10.27
CA MET A 1 12.26 -19.21 -8.84
C MET A 1 11.80 -17.93 -8.18
N SER A 2 10.50 -17.69 -8.09
CA SER A 2 10.02 -16.42 -7.55
C SER A 2 8.64 -16.58 -6.92
N LEU A 3 8.44 -15.81 -5.86
CA LEU A 3 7.13 -15.30 -5.52
C LEU A 3 6.84 -14.10 -6.45
N SER A 4 5.88 -14.26 -7.34
CA SER A 4 5.58 -13.33 -8.43
C SER A 4 4.30 -12.52 -8.16
N LEU A 5 4.36 -11.22 -8.43
CA LEU A 5 3.19 -10.34 -8.54
C LEU A 5 2.85 -10.13 -10.01
N TYR A 6 1.70 -10.62 -10.44
CA TYR A 6 1.13 -10.35 -11.76
C TYR A 6 0.24 -9.11 -11.66
N LEU A 7 0.41 -8.16 -12.58
CA LEU A 7 -0.34 -6.91 -12.64
C LEU A 7 -0.99 -6.75 -14.01
N ASP A 8 -2.32 -6.67 -14.03
CA ASP A 8 -3.08 -6.18 -15.19
C ASP A 8 -2.95 -4.66 -15.26
N ARG A 9 -1.89 -4.21 -15.94
CA ARG A 9 -1.53 -2.78 -15.99
C ARG A 9 -2.60 -1.96 -16.70
N ARG A 10 -3.29 -2.52 -17.69
CA ARG A 10 -4.33 -1.81 -18.45
C ARG A 10 -5.52 -1.46 -17.56
N LYS A 11 -6.07 -2.43 -16.83
CA LYS A 11 -7.18 -2.16 -15.88
C LYS A 11 -6.73 -1.23 -14.76
N TRP A 12 -5.52 -1.46 -14.25
CA TRP A 12 -4.96 -0.64 -13.18
C TRP A 12 -4.77 0.83 -13.59
N TYR A 13 -4.25 1.08 -14.81
CA TYR A 13 -4.06 2.43 -15.32
C TYR A 13 -5.38 3.13 -15.62
N ARG A 14 -6.36 2.40 -16.18
CA ARG A 14 -7.71 2.93 -16.38
C ARG A 14 -8.30 3.40 -15.05
N HIS A 15 -8.17 2.62 -13.99
CA HIS A 15 -8.63 3.01 -12.65
C HIS A 15 -7.93 4.28 -12.14
N ILE A 16 -6.62 4.42 -12.36
CA ILE A 16 -5.88 5.63 -11.98
C ILE A 16 -6.42 6.85 -12.74
N ASP A 17 -6.67 6.71 -14.04
CA ASP A 17 -7.19 7.79 -14.88
C ASP A 17 -8.65 8.17 -14.52
N GLU A 18 -9.50 7.18 -14.24
CA GLU A 18 -10.85 7.38 -13.71
C GLU A 18 -10.81 8.03 -12.32
N THR A 19 -9.82 7.70 -11.49
CA THR A 19 -9.63 8.33 -10.17
C THR A 19 -9.28 9.80 -10.32
N GLU A 20 -8.50 10.19 -11.34
CA GLU A 20 -8.20 11.60 -11.63
C GLU A 20 -9.45 12.40 -11.97
N GLN A 21 -10.40 11.80 -12.70
CA GLN A 21 -11.66 12.46 -13.05
C GLN A 21 -12.53 12.72 -11.82
N HIS A 22 -12.57 11.75 -10.88
CA HIS A 22 -13.34 11.88 -9.63
C HIS A 22 -12.66 12.75 -8.58
N TYR A 23 -11.34 12.81 -8.60
CA TYR A 23 -10.53 13.56 -7.65
C TYR A 23 -9.40 14.30 -8.37
N PRO A 24 -9.72 15.39 -9.09
CA PRO A 24 -8.71 16.15 -9.82
C PRO A 24 -7.56 16.57 -8.90
N GLY A 25 -6.33 16.32 -9.31
CA GLY A 25 -5.15 16.68 -8.53
C GLY A 25 -4.93 15.83 -7.27
N PHE A 26 -5.54 14.64 -7.15
CA PHE A 26 -5.28 13.77 -5.98
C PHE A 26 -3.78 13.52 -5.77
N VAL A 27 -3.39 13.35 -4.51
CA VAL A 27 -2.02 13.03 -4.11
C VAL A 27 -1.86 11.52 -3.93
N PRO A 28 -1.10 10.82 -4.77
CA PRO A 28 -0.75 9.43 -4.56
C PRO A 28 0.05 9.23 -3.27
N VAL A 29 -0.39 8.30 -2.44
CA VAL A 29 0.31 7.87 -1.23
C VAL A 29 1.13 6.63 -1.56
N ILE A 30 2.44 6.69 -1.39
CA ILE A 30 3.42 5.64 -1.71
C ILE A 30 4.25 5.28 -0.47
N LYS A 31 3.55 4.81 0.57
CA LYS A 31 4.14 4.53 1.89
C LYS A 31 4.34 3.05 2.17
N GLY A 32 5.14 2.75 3.20
CA GLY A 32 5.44 1.37 3.60
C GLY A 32 6.21 0.68 2.48
N ASN A 33 5.78 -0.51 2.08
CA ASN A 33 6.37 -1.28 0.97
C ASN A 33 5.79 -0.91 -0.41
N GLY A 34 5.31 0.32 -0.60
CA GLY A 34 4.62 0.73 -1.82
C GLY A 34 3.40 -0.14 -2.13
N TYR A 35 2.60 -0.48 -1.12
CA TYR A 35 1.40 -1.32 -1.28
C TYR A 35 1.66 -2.69 -1.93
N GLY A 36 2.88 -3.23 -1.77
CA GLY A 36 3.33 -4.49 -2.37
C GLY A 36 3.96 -4.35 -3.75
N PHE A 37 3.93 -3.17 -4.35
CA PHE A 37 4.58 -2.88 -5.64
C PHE A 37 6.00 -2.34 -5.50
N GLY A 38 6.37 -1.85 -4.31
CA GLY A 38 7.62 -1.11 -4.09
C GLY A 38 7.44 0.39 -4.33
N ASN A 39 8.10 1.20 -3.49
CA ASN A 39 7.93 2.66 -3.50
C ASN A 39 8.52 3.30 -4.77
N GLU A 40 9.66 2.79 -5.25
CA GLU A 40 10.31 3.27 -6.47
C GLU A 40 9.42 3.10 -7.69
N TYR A 41 8.87 1.89 -7.91
CA TYR A 41 7.93 1.62 -8.99
C TYR A 41 6.69 2.52 -8.92
N LEU A 42 6.09 2.70 -7.73
CA LEU A 42 4.93 3.60 -7.61
C LEU A 42 5.29 5.08 -7.84
N ALA A 43 6.51 5.50 -7.52
CA ALA A 43 7.00 6.84 -7.83
C ALA A 43 7.16 7.04 -9.34
N GLU A 44 7.72 6.06 -10.06
CA GLU A 44 7.79 6.08 -11.53
C GLU A 44 6.41 6.16 -12.17
N VAL A 45 5.45 5.36 -11.70
CA VAL A 45 4.06 5.40 -12.16
C VAL A 45 3.43 6.77 -11.89
N ALA A 46 3.69 7.37 -10.72
CA ALA A 46 3.20 8.71 -10.41
C ALA A 46 3.77 9.76 -11.39
N LEU A 47 5.07 9.69 -11.71
CA LEU A 47 5.70 10.58 -12.70
C LEU A 47 5.14 10.36 -14.11
N GLU A 48 4.93 9.11 -14.52
CA GLU A 48 4.29 8.75 -15.80
C GLU A 48 2.89 9.35 -15.91
N LYS A 49 2.13 9.30 -14.81
CA LYS A 49 0.81 9.93 -14.66
C LYS A 49 0.87 11.43 -14.38
N LYS A 50 2.03 12.06 -14.60
CA LYS A 50 2.28 13.52 -14.50
C LYS A 50 1.97 14.11 -13.12
N LYS A 51 2.02 13.28 -12.06
CA LYS A 51 1.85 13.72 -10.69
C LYS A 51 3.09 14.48 -10.23
N LYS A 52 2.86 15.68 -9.72
CA LYS A 52 3.93 16.55 -9.18
C LYS A 52 4.11 16.42 -7.66
N VAL A 53 3.07 15.93 -6.99
CA VAL A 53 3.01 15.78 -5.53
C VAL A 53 2.78 14.32 -5.18
N ILE A 54 3.58 13.80 -4.25
CA ILE A 54 3.43 12.46 -3.68
C ILE A 54 3.43 12.54 -2.15
N ALA A 55 2.91 11.52 -1.48
CA ALA A 55 3.01 11.39 -0.04
C ALA A 55 3.65 10.06 0.37
N VAL A 56 4.63 10.12 1.26
CA VAL A 56 5.34 8.95 1.83
C VAL A 56 5.03 8.83 3.32
N GLY A 57 5.21 7.64 3.87
CA GLY A 57 5.02 7.36 5.29
C GLY A 57 6.06 8.06 6.15
N THR A 58 7.35 7.87 5.85
CA THR A 58 8.46 8.30 6.69
C THR A 58 9.46 9.19 5.95
N VAL A 59 10.33 9.84 6.70
CA VAL A 59 11.45 10.60 6.11
C VAL A 59 12.44 9.67 5.40
N ASP A 60 12.63 8.44 5.89
CA ASP A 60 13.50 7.45 5.23
C ASP A 60 12.97 7.01 3.87
N GLU A 61 11.65 6.80 3.76
CA GLU A 61 11.01 6.55 2.47
C GLU A 61 11.23 7.74 1.52
N ALA A 62 11.16 8.98 2.02
CA ALA A 62 11.46 10.16 1.20
C ALA A 62 12.92 10.19 0.72
N ARG A 63 13.87 9.79 1.56
CA ARG A 63 15.31 9.71 1.22
C ARG A 63 15.56 8.68 0.13
N GLN A 64 14.93 7.51 0.21
CA GLN A 64 15.06 6.43 -0.78
C GLN A 64 14.63 6.91 -2.18
N LEU A 65 13.54 7.67 -2.27
CA LEU A 65 12.99 8.15 -3.54
C LEU A 65 13.78 9.29 -4.18
N GLY A 66 14.71 9.93 -3.46
CA GLY A 66 15.49 11.08 -3.97
C GLY A 66 16.31 10.77 -5.23
N LYS A 67 16.46 9.49 -5.60
CA LYS A 67 17.19 9.01 -6.77
C LYS A 67 16.32 8.73 -8.00
N ILE A 68 15.00 8.61 -7.85
CA ILE A 68 14.09 8.11 -8.90
C ILE A 68 13.59 9.23 -9.80
N GLY A 69 13.43 10.45 -9.26
CA GLY A 69 13.00 11.61 -10.02
C GLY A 69 12.65 12.79 -9.13
N THR A 70 12.31 13.91 -9.76
CA THR A 70 12.01 15.16 -9.05
C THR A 70 10.51 15.40 -8.97
N PHE A 71 9.96 15.34 -7.76
CA PHE A 71 8.63 15.83 -7.43
C PHE A 71 8.73 17.29 -6.97
N SER A 72 7.73 18.12 -7.28
CA SER A 72 7.69 19.49 -6.75
C SER A 72 7.43 19.50 -5.25
N GLU A 73 6.71 18.48 -4.76
CA GLU A 73 6.42 18.32 -3.34
C GLU A 73 6.39 16.84 -2.94
N VAL A 74 7.10 16.49 -1.87
CA VAL A 74 7.06 15.18 -1.22
C VAL A 74 6.58 15.38 0.22
N ILE A 75 5.38 14.91 0.51
CA ILE A 75 4.76 15.04 1.83
C ILE A 75 5.16 13.86 2.70
N VAL A 76 5.82 14.11 3.82
CA VAL A 76 6.10 13.09 4.85
C VAL A 76 4.91 13.05 5.81
N LEU A 77 4.15 11.94 5.79
CA LEU A 77 2.87 11.81 6.49
C LEU A 77 2.98 11.65 8.01
N THR A 78 4.11 11.13 8.50
CA THR A 78 4.32 10.83 9.92
C THR A 78 5.25 11.89 10.54
N PRO A 79 4.95 12.41 11.75
CA PRO A 79 5.84 13.34 12.42
C PRO A 79 7.25 12.77 12.58
N VAL A 80 8.25 13.58 12.26
CA VAL A 80 9.65 13.21 12.41
C VAL A 80 10.08 13.49 13.84
N MET A 81 10.43 12.42 14.55
CA MET A 81 10.93 12.46 15.93
C MET A 81 12.30 11.77 16.05
N THR A 82 13.04 11.74 14.94
CA THR A 82 14.36 11.13 14.80
C THR A 82 15.34 12.15 14.24
N GLU A 83 16.63 11.87 14.34
CA GLU A 83 17.65 12.75 13.78
C GLU A 83 17.53 12.88 12.25
N LEU A 84 17.77 14.10 11.80
CA LEU A 84 17.80 14.47 10.40
C LEU A 84 19.23 14.43 9.88
N THR A 85 19.36 14.26 8.58
CA THR A 85 20.63 14.19 7.86
C THR A 85 20.64 15.23 6.74
N ARG A 86 21.80 15.44 6.11
CA ARG A 86 21.91 16.35 4.96
C ARG A 86 20.94 16.01 3.82
N ALA A 87 20.56 14.74 3.65
CA ALA A 87 19.58 14.29 2.65
C ALA A 87 18.14 14.81 2.90
N ASP A 88 17.93 15.50 4.02
CA ASP A 88 16.64 16.10 4.41
C ASP A 88 16.55 17.59 4.15
N LEU A 89 17.67 18.26 3.82
CA LEU A 89 17.69 19.66 3.42
C LEU A 89 17.20 19.80 1.97
N VAL A 90 15.91 19.53 1.76
CA VAL A 90 15.27 19.52 0.43
C VAL A 90 14.09 20.48 0.45
N SER A 91 14.13 21.52 -0.38
CA SER A 91 13.08 22.55 -0.45
C SER A 91 11.70 21.98 -0.80
N GLY A 92 11.64 21.00 -1.69
CA GLY A 92 10.40 20.32 -2.09
C GLY A 92 9.87 19.31 -1.07
N ARG A 93 10.35 19.29 0.19
CA ARG A 93 9.88 18.35 1.21
C ARG A 93 9.01 19.04 2.23
N THR A 94 7.80 18.51 2.42
CA THR A 94 6.83 19.02 3.39
C THR A 94 6.69 18.04 4.56
N TYR A 95 6.91 18.53 5.78
CA TYR A 95 6.94 17.71 6.98
C TYR A 95 5.65 17.84 7.80
N THR A 96 4.98 16.74 8.09
CA THR A 96 3.74 16.77 8.90
C THR A 96 4.06 17.00 10.38
N VAL A 97 3.42 18.00 10.99
CA VAL A 97 3.48 18.27 12.44
C VAL A 97 2.07 18.38 13.02
N GLY A 98 1.85 17.80 14.19
CA GLY A 98 0.54 17.75 14.85
C GLY A 98 0.61 18.01 16.35
N SER A 99 1.72 18.54 16.86
CA SER A 99 1.81 19.06 18.22
C SER A 99 2.95 20.09 18.32
N ARG A 100 2.95 20.87 19.41
CA ARG A 100 4.02 21.84 19.69
C ARG A 100 5.38 21.15 19.84
N GLU A 101 5.42 19.98 20.47
CA GLU A 101 6.64 19.21 20.72
C GLU A 101 7.22 18.69 19.40
N GLN A 102 6.37 18.24 18.48
CA GLN A 102 6.79 17.79 17.15
C GLN A 102 7.39 18.93 16.34
N LEU A 103 6.73 20.10 16.35
CA LEU A 103 7.24 21.32 15.71
C LEU A 103 8.61 21.73 16.28
N ARG A 104 8.72 21.82 17.62
CA ARG A 104 9.98 22.16 18.30
C ARG A 104 11.11 21.18 17.98
N PHE A 105 10.81 19.87 18.01
CA PHE A 105 11.78 18.84 17.70
C PHE A 105 12.30 18.96 16.26
N LEU A 106 11.38 19.16 15.30
CA LEU A 106 11.71 19.28 13.89
C LEU A 106 12.62 20.48 13.64
N VAL A 107 12.23 21.66 14.12
CA VAL A 107 13.01 22.90 13.91
C VAL A 107 14.37 22.80 14.58
N LYS A 108 14.44 22.34 15.84
CA LYS A 108 15.72 22.15 16.54
C LYS A 108 16.64 21.17 15.82
N SER A 109 16.08 20.12 15.22
CA SER A 109 16.87 19.14 14.45
C SER A 109 17.45 19.76 13.18
N PHE A 110 16.69 20.58 12.47
CA PHE A 110 17.21 21.32 11.29
C PHE A 110 18.21 22.41 11.67
N ASP A 111 17.96 23.17 12.73
CA ASP A 111 18.86 24.23 13.20
C ASP A 111 20.21 23.66 13.62
N ARG A 112 20.22 22.56 14.38
CA ARG A 112 21.46 21.82 14.70
C ARG A 112 22.17 21.34 13.45
N LEU A 113 21.42 20.71 12.53
CA LEU A 113 21.99 20.21 11.29
C LEU A 113 22.61 21.34 10.47
N LEU A 114 22.03 22.53 10.43
CA LEU A 114 22.59 23.68 9.72
C LEU A 114 23.81 24.28 10.45
N ALA A 115 23.80 24.31 11.78
CA ALA A 115 24.92 24.80 12.58
C ALA A 115 26.19 23.95 12.42
N GLU A 116 26.06 22.62 12.35
CA GLU A 116 27.18 21.70 12.09
C GLU A 116 27.78 21.84 10.69
N GLN A 117 27.07 22.52 9.78
CA GLN A 117 27.40 22.61 8.35
C GLN A 117 27.92 24.00 7.96
N GLY A 118 28.36 24.78 8.95
CA GLY A 118 28.65 26.22 8.92
C GLY A 118 29.69 26.74 7.91
N SER A 119 30.02 26.03 6.83
CA SER A 119 30.79 26.54 5.68
C SER A 119 30.01 26.60 4.36
N VAL A 120 28.99 25.77 4.13
CA VAL A 120 28.27 25.75 2.84
C VAL A 120 27.05 26.67 2.83
N TRP A 121 26.36 26.78 3.97
CA TRP A 121 25.13 27.59 4.10
C TRP A 121 25.39 28.97 4.69
N SER A 122 26.51 29.15 5.42
CA SER A 122 26.91 30.43 6.02
C SER A 122 27.44 31.43 4.99
N GLU A 123 28.06 30.96 3.90
CA GLU A 123 28.59 31.82 2.84
C GLU A 123 27.48 32.44 1.96
N MET A 124 26.26 31.88 1.99
CA MET A 124 25.17 32.34 1.12
C MET A 124 24.15 33.26 1.82
N ASP A 125 24.25 33.48 3.14
CA ASP A 125 23.25 34.25 3.92
C ASP A 125 21.79 33.80 3.65
N VAL A 126 21.56 32.49 3.48
CA VAL A 126 20.24 31.94 3.15
C VAL A 126 19.66 31.19 4.34
N THR A 127 18.61 31.75 4.92
CA THR A 127 17.74 31.04 5.88
C THR A 127 17.05 29.87 5.17
N PHE A 128 17.17 28.66 5.73
CA PHE A 128 16.52 27.47 5.19
C PHE A 128 15.01 27.55 5.44
N ARG A 129 14.21 27.42 4.37
CA ARG A 129 12.75 27.42 4.44
C ARG A 129 12.24 26.01 4.68
N LEU A 130 11.75 25.76 5.89
CA LEU A 130 11.18 24.51 6.33
C LEU A 130 9.67 24.49 6.07
N ASN A 131 9.25 23.72 5.06
CA ASN A 131 7.83 23.52 4.76
C ASN A 131 7.20 22.53 5.74
N ILE A 132 6.16 22.96 6.45
CA ILE A 132 5.38 22.11 7.36
C ILE A 132 3.94 21.95 6.89
N LEU A 133 3.38 20.77 7.14
CA LEU A 133 1.96 20.47 6.96
C LEU A 133 1.32 20.33 8.34
N LEU A 134 0.40 21.23 8.66
CA LEU A 134 -0.31 21.18 9.94
C LEU A 134 -1.31 20.02 9.93
N LYS A 135 -1.12 19.07 10.85
CA LYS A 135 -2.05 17.96 11.02
C LYS A 135 -3.19 18.38 11.92
N CYS A 136 -4.39 18.40 11.37
CA CYS A 136 -5.64 18.64 12.08
C CYS A 136 -6.10 17.37 12.79
N GLU A 137 -6.46 17.48 14.07
CA GLU A 137 -7.14 16.41 14.79
C GLU A 137 -8.52 16.13 14.16
N SER A 138 -8.88 14.86 14.12
CA SER A 138 -10.22 14.37 13.77
C SER A 138 -10.70 13.39 14.84
N THR A 139 -11.93 12.90 14.69
CA THR A 139 -12.46 11.81 15.54
C THR A 139 -11.64 10.51 15.51
N MET A 140 -10.67 10.38 14.60
CA MET A 140 -9.76 9.24 14.56
C MET A 140 -8.80 9.18 15.76
N LYS A 141 -8.60 10.29 16.49
CA LYS A 141 -7.69 10.38 17.65
C LYS A 141 -6.28 9.86 17.38
N ARG A 142 -5.71 10.23 16.23
CA ARG A 142 -4.27 10.12 15.96
C ARG A 142 -3.59 11.44 16.34
N TYR A 143 -2.30 11.57 16.07
CA TYR A 143 -1.62 12.88 16.22
C TYR A 143 -2.29 13.95 15.34
N GLY A 144 -2.31 15.18 15.86
CA GLY A 144 -2.89 16.35 15.23
C GLY A 144 -3.17 17.43 16.27
N PHE A 145 -3.06 18.70 15.86
CA PHE A 145 -3.46 19.83 16.68
C PHE A 145 -4.95 19.76 16.95
N SER A 146 -5.37 20.03 18.17
CA SER A 146 -6.79 20.19 18.49
C SER A 146 -7.29 21.58 18.04
N LEU A 147 -8.60 21.75 17.98
CA LEU A 147 -9.18 23.10 17.76
C LEU A 147 -8.89 24.07 18.92
N GLN A 148 -8.56 23.57 20.11
CA GLN A 148 -8.15 24.41 21.24
C GLN A 148 -6.73 24.93 21.07
N ASP A 149 -5.87 24.16 20.41
CA ASP A 149 -4.49 24.55 20.10
C ASP A 149 -4.43 25.58 18.97
N ALA A 150 -5.45 25.61 18.10
CA ALA A 150 -5.49 26.38 16.86
C ALA A 150 -5.07 27.85 17.01
N GLU A 151 -5.53 28.53 18.06
CA GLU A 151 -5.22 29.96 18.29
C GLU A 151 -3.76 30.20 18.71
N ARG A 152 -3.09 29.17 19.23
CA ARG A 152 -1.69 29.24 19.69
C ARG A 152 -0.70 28.79 18.63
N ILE A 153 -1.17 28.21 17.52
CA ILE A 153 -0.29 27.72 16.44
C ILE A 153 0.60 28.83 15.88
N PRO A 154 0.09 30.05 15.57
CA PRO A 154 0.93 31.16 15.11
C PRO A 154 2.05 31.48 16.11
N ASP A 155 1.71 31.68 17.39
CA ASP A 155 2.70 31.96 18.45
C ASP A 155 3.74 30.85 18.60
N TRP A 156 3.33 29.58 18.41
CA TRP A 156 4.25 28.45 18.47
C TRP A 156 5.17 28.38 17.27
N ILE A 157 4.71 28.77 16.08
CA ILE A 157 5.52 28.87 14.87
C ILE A 157 6.52 30.01 15.04
N ASP A 158 6.07 31.19 15.45
CA ASP A 158 6.93 32.36 15.67
C ASP A 158 7.98 32.08 16.75
N GLY A 159 7.59 31.42 17.84
CA GLY A 159 8.48 31.08 18.95
C GLY A 159 9.51 29.98 18.67
N VAL A 160 9.45 29.30 17.52
CA VAL A 160 10.47 28.30 17.11
C VAL A 160 11.37 28.77 15.97
N GLN A 161 11.09 29.91 15.35
CA GLN A 161 11.93 30.47 14.29
C GLN A 161 13.38 30.63 14.77
N THR A 162 14.34 30.43 13.88
CA THR A 162 15.77 30.72 14.15
C THR A 162 16.37 31.49 12.99
N ASP A 163 17.54 32.11 13.19
CA ASP A 163 18.26 32.80 12.11
C ASP A 163 18.57 31.87 10.92
N ARG A 164 18.62 30.54 11.15
CA ARG A 164 18.93 29.51 10.14
C ARG A 164 17.69 28.81 9.58
N VAL A 165 16.59 28.76 10.33
CA VAL A 165 15.38 28.01 9.95
C VAL A 165 14.16 28.91 10.00
N HIS A 166 13.57 29.11 8.83
CA HIS A 166 12.27 29.78 8.69
C HIS A 166 11.18 28.75 8.42
N VAL A 167 10.17 28.67 9.30
CA VAL A 167 9.04 27.75 9.14
C VAL A 167 8.00 28.35 8.21
N GLU A 168 7.66 27.64 7.14
CA GLU A 168 6.57 27.97 6.21
C GLU A 168 5.43 26.96 6.34
N VAL A 169 4.20 27.43 6.49
CA VAL A 169 3.01 26.57 6.52
C VAL A 169 2.58 26.27 5.08
N ALA A 170 2.84 25.05 4.62
CA ALA A 170 2.45 24.59 3.28
C ALA A 170 0.94 24.30 3.17
N GLY A 171 0.25 24.14 4.30
CA GLY A 171 -1.19 23.94 4.38
C GLY A 171 -1.62 23.13 5.59
N MET A 172 -2.83 22.58 5.52
CA MET A 172 -3.42 21.72 6.55
C MET A 172 -3.75 20.33 6.04
N SER A 173 -3.83 19.35 6.94
CA SER A 173 -4.29 18.01 6.60
C SER A 173 -5.21 17.42 7.66
N ILE A 174 -6.31 16.83 7.23
CA ILE A 174 -7.18 16.04 8.10
C ILE A 174 -7.30 14.61 7.57
N HIS A 175 -7.60 13.66 8.45
CA HIS A 175 -7.76 12.26 8.07
C HIS A 175 -8.87 11.64 8.92
N PHE A 176 -9.90 11.14 8.26
CA PHE A 176 -11.09 10.63 8.93
C PHE A 176 -11.05 9.11 9.09
N PRO A 177 -11.79 8.54 10.05
CA PRO A 177 -12.05 7.11 10.04
C PRO A 177 -12.81 6.71 8.75
N LYS A 178 -12.43 5.56 8.17
CA LYS A 178 -13.09 5.00 6.98
C LYS A 178 -14.57 4.72 7.22
N GLU A 179 -14.89 4.17 8.37
CA GLU A 179 -16.24 3.74 8.77
C GLU A 179 -16.73 4.56 9.97
N ARG A 180 -18.05 4.46 10.26
CA ARG A 180 -18.69 4.99 11.49
C ARG A 180 -18.57 6.51 11.67
N MET A 181 -18.60 7.25 10.58
CA MET A 181 -18.71 8.71 10.57
C MET A 181 -19.58 9.16 9.40
N THR A 182 -20.53 10.06 9.67
CA THR A 182 -21.44 10.58 8.65
C THR A 182 -20.76 11.63 7.77
N ALA A 183 -21.28 11.85 6.56
CA ALA A 183 -20.80 12.89 5.65
C ALA A 183 -20.86 14.29 6.31
N ALA A 184 -22.01 14.62 6.90
CA ALA A 184 -22.23 15.90 7.58
C ALA A 184 -21.24 16.12 8.74
N ALA A 185 -20.89 15.08 9.50
CA ALA A 185 -19.91 15.20 10.57
C ALA A 185 -18.50 15.48 10.02
N ARG A 186 -18.12 14.85 8.90
CA ARG A 186 -16.82 15.11 8.24
C ARG A 186 -16.77 16.53 7.71
N GLU A 187 -17.80 16.95 6.99
CA GLU A 187 -17.92 18.29 6.44
C GLU A 187 -17.87 19.36 7.52
N LYS A 188 -18.58 19.16 8.65
CA LYS A 188 -18.51 20.07 9.80
C LYS A 188 -17.07 20.22 10.30
N GLN A 189 -16.34 19.11 10.51
CA GLN A 189 -14.96 19.18 10.97
C GLN A 189 -14.02 19.85 9.96
N ILE A 190 -14.23 19.64 8.66
CA ILE A 190 -13.49 20.36 7.61
C ILE A 190 -13.76 21.87 7.74
N GLY A 191 -15.02 22.27 7.83
CA GLY A 191 -15.41 23.68 7.97
C GLY A 191 -14.85 24.34 9.23
N ASP A 192 -14.79 23.61 10.35
CA ASP A 192 -14.18 24.12 11.59
C ASP A 192 -12.69 24.43 11.38
N TRP A 193 -11.94 23.59 10.65
CA TRP A 193 -10.53 23.81 10.32
C TRP A 193 -10.29 24.84 9.21
N VAL A 194 -11.19 24.96 8.23
CA VAL A 194 -11.12 26.02 7.21
C VAL A 194 -11.17 27.40 7.86
N ARG A 195 -12.01 27.60 8.88
CA ARG A 195 -12.06 28.88 9.63
C ARG A 195 -10.76 29.17 10.40
N VAL A 196 -10.04 28.14 10.82
CA VAL A 196 -8.73 28.28 11.48
C VAL A 196 -7.65 28.65 10.46
N MET A 197 -7.70 28.07 9.26
CA MET A 197 -6.73 28.32 8.18
C MET A 197 -6.56 29.80 7.87
N ASP A 198 -7.68 30.52 7.72
CA ASP A 198 -7.69 31.96 7.44
C ASP A 198 -6.97 32.80 8.51
N ARG A 199 -6.88 32.31 9.75
CA ARG A 199 -6.20 33.01 10.85
C ARG A 199 -4.70 32.73 10.90
N ILE A 200 -4.27 31.55 10.45
CA ILE A 200 -2.86 31.14 10.53
C ILE A 200 -2.07 31.74 9.37
N ASP A 201 -2.56 31.54 8.14
CA ASP A 201 -1.95 32.12 6.95
C ASP A 201 -3.02 32.30 5.86
N PRO A 202 -3.57 33.51 5.68
CA PRO A 202 -4.61 33.77 4.69
C PRO A 202 -4.11 33.62 3.25
N SER A 203 -2.79 33.62 3.02
CA SER A 203 -2.17 33.50 1.69
C SER A 203 -1.99 32.04 1.24
N ARG A 204 -1.98 31.08 2.19
CA ARG A 204 -1.78 29.65 1.93
C ARG A 204 -3.04 28.84 2.22
N ARG A 205 -3.91 28.75 1.22
CA ARG A 205 -5.23 28.09 1.30
C ARG A 205 -5.22 26.65 0.78
N LYS A 206 -4.36 25.79 1.31
CA LYS A 206 -4.26 24.38 0.86
C LYS A 206 -4.66 23.39 1.96
N MET A 207 -5.56 22.46 1.64
CA MET A 207 -6.01 21.44 2.59
C MET A 207 -6.07 20.04 1.99
N TYR A 208 -5.38 19.11 2.64
CA TYR A 208 -5.33 17.73 2.19
C TYR A 208 -6.28 16.82 2.96
N LEU A 209 -7.19 16.16 2.25
CA LEU A 209 -8.26 15.33 2.81
C LEU A 209 -7.95 13.83 2.68
N SER A 210 -8.72 12.99 3.37
CA SER A 210 -8.68 11.53 3.20
C SER A 210 -10.00 10.91 3.58
N HIS A 211 -10.35 9.78 2.94
CA HIS A 211 -11.53 8.97 3.26
C HIS A 211 -12.86 9.69 3.04
N LEU A 212 -12.95 10.46 1.95
CA LEU A 212 -14.19 10.98 1.40
C LEU A 212 -14.51 10.20 0.12
N THR A 213 -15.79 9.99 -0.17
CA THR A 213 -16.25 9.50 -1.49
C THR A 213 -16.18 10.64 -2.53
N PRO A 214 -16.32 10.37 -3.84
CA PRO A 214 -16.28 11.42 -4.86
C PRO A 214 -17.33 12.51 -4.63
N ALA A 215 -18.57 12.10 -4.34
CA ALA A 215 -19.66 13.04 -4.05
C ALA A 215 -19.40 13.89 -2.79
N GLN A 216 -18.82 13.30 -1.73
CA GLN A 216 -18.46 14.03 -0.52
C GLN A 216 -17.33 15.03 -0.77
N TYR A 217 -16.33 14.62 -1.57
CA TYR A 217 -15.21 15.48 -1.94
C TYR A 217 -15.69 16.67 -2.76
N GLN A 218 -16.52 16.44 -3.79
CA GLN A 218 -17.08 17.51 -4.61
C GLN A 218 -17.92 18.49 -3.79
N ALA A 219 -18.77 18.00 -2.89
CA ALA A 219 -19.56 18.87 -2.00
C ALA A 219 -18.69 19.79 -1.13
N VAL A 220 -17.54 19.29 -0.65
CA VAL A 220 -16.57 20.09 0.11
C VAL A 220 -15.90 21.15 -0.77
N VAL A 221 -15.48 20.78 -1.98
CA VAL A 221 -14.88 21.72 -2.94
C VAL A 221 -15.86 22.83 -3.32
N ASP A 222 -17.11 22.48 -3.65
CA ASP A 222 -18.16 23.44 -4.00
C ASP A 222 -18.51 24.38 -2.84
N ARG A 223 -18.41 23.89 -1.60
CA ARG A 223 -18.70 24.67 -0.40
C ARG A 223 -17.62 25.70 -0.08
N TRP A 224 -16.36 25.41 -0.38
CA TRP A 224 -15.22 26.30 -0.10
C TRP A 224 -14.30 26.43 -1.34
N PRO A 225 -14.76 27.11 -2.41
CA PRO A 225 -14.07 27.14 -3.71
C PRO A 225 -12.74 27.93 -3.69
N THR A 226 -12.46 28.68 -2.63
CA THR A 226 -11.20 29.43 -2.47
C THR A 226 -10.08 28.62 -1.83
N ILE A 227 -10.38 27.38 -1.39
CA ILE A 227 -9.41 26.47 -0.79
C ILE A 227 -8.99 25.44 -1.84
N ASP A 228 -7.68 25.30 -2.03
CA ASP A 228 -7.07 24.22 -2.81
C ASP A 228 -7.17 22.91 -2.01
N PHE A 229 -8.22 22.13 -2.28
CA PHE A 229 -8.35 20.79 -1.72
C PHE A 229 -7.64 19.77 -2.58
N SER A 230 -7.00 18.80 -1.93
CA SER A 230 -6.50 17.59 -2.59
C SER A 230 -6.73 16.38 -1.72
N ILE A 231 -7.31 15.32 -2.26
CA ILE A 231 -7.45 14.06 -1.53
C ILE A 231 -6.17 13.23 -1.61
N ARG A 232 -5.75 12.63 -0.49
CA ARG A 232 -4.62 11.68 -0.45
C ARG A 232 -5.15 10.25 -0.59
N LEU A 233 -4.70 9.52 -1.60
CA LEU A 233 -5.20 8.18 -1.92
C LEU A 233 -4.08 7.14 -1.91
N GLY A 234 -4.34 6.01 -1.24
CA GLY A 234 -3.39 4.90 -1.08
C GLY A 234 -4.01 3.59 -1.52
N THR A 235 -4.60 2.82 -0.59
CA THR A 235 -5.26 1.54 -0.92
C THR A 235 -6.33 1.70 -2.00
N ASP A 236 -7.13 2.76 -1.92
CA ASP A 236 -8.23 3.00 -2.85
C ASP A 236 -7.74 3.47 -4.24
N LEU A 237 -6.44 3.80 -4.36
CA LEU A 237 -5.77 4.08 -5.64
C LEU A 237 -5.09 2.82 -6.19
N TRP A 238 -4.27 2.17 -5.36
CA TRP A 238 -3.37 1.11 -5.84
C TRP A 238 -3.95 -0.29 -5.80
N LEU A 239 -4.92 -0.55 -4.91
CA LEU A 239 -5.47 -1.88 -4.62
C LEU A 239 -7.01 -1.85 -4.58
N ALA A 240 -7.62 -0.95 -5.36
CA ALA A 240 -9.07 -0.73 -5.35
C ALA A 240 -9.85 -1.98 -5.79
N ASP A 241 -9.33 -2.68 -6.80
CA ASP A 241 -9.87 -3.93 -7.29
C ASP A 241 -8.84 -5.06 -7.14
N LYS A 242 -9.30 -6.21 -6.66
CA LYS A 242 -8.50 -7.42 -6.56
C LYS A 242 -8.19 -8.00 -7.94
N SER A 243 -8.99 -7.67 -8.97
CA SER A 243 -8.75 -8.10 -10.34
C SER A 243 -7.48 -7.49 -10.95
N PHE A 244 -6.94 -6.41 -10.37
CA PHE A 244 -5.72 -5.78 -10.85
C PHE A 244 -4.49 -6.67 -10.65
N VAL A 245 -4.49 -7.49 -9.60
CA VAL A 245 -3.29 -8.21 -9.17
C VAL A 245 -3.57 -9.68 -8.91
N GLU A 246 -2.64 -10.53 -9.32
CA GLU A 246 -2.62 -11.94 -8.95
C GLU A 246 -1.24 -12.28 -8.38
N THR A 247 -1.18 -13.08 -7.33
CA THR A 247 0.08 -13.46 -6.69
C THR A 247 0.30 -14.96 -6.79
N LYS A 248 1.46 -15.36 -7.31
CA LYS A 248 1.82 -16.77 -7.56
C LYS A 248 3.17 -17.12 -6.99
N SER A 249 3.37 -18.40 -6.71
CA SER A 249 4.63 -18.95 -6.23
C SER A 249 5.05 -20.15 -7.08
N THR A 250 6.31 -20.19 -7.49
CA THR A 250 6.88 -21.35 -8.19
C THR A 250 7.03 -22.56 -7.25
N VAL A 251 6.58 -23.73 -7.69
CA VAL A 251 6.92 -25.02 -7.07
C VAL A 251 8.38 -25.34 -7.35
N LEU A 252 9.15 -25.52 -6.30
CA LEU A 252 10.58 -25.78 -6.37
C LEU A 252 10.88 -27.27 -6.45
N ASP A 253 10.16 -28.08 -5.67
CA ASP A 253 10.38 -29.52 -5.60
C ASP A 253 9.15 -30.24 -5.00
N VAL A 254 9.04 -31.54 -5.26
CA VAL A 254 8.00 -32.42 -4.69
C VAL A 254 8.64 -33.72 -4.23
N LYS A 255 8.53 -34.02 -2.93
CA LYS A 255 9.11 -35.24 -2.33
C LYS A 255 8.04 -36.13 -1.71
N PRO A 256 8.07 -37.46 -1.92
CA PRO A 256 7.17 -38.36 -1.21
C PRO A 256 7.51 -38.39 0.28
N ILE A 257 6.51 -38.64 1.12
CA ILE A 257 6.68 -38.85 2.56
C ILE A 257 5.72 -39.91 3.08
N ARG A 258 6.22 -40.83 3.91
CA ARG A 258 5.40 -41.86 4.57
C ARG A 258 4.88 -41.37 5.92
N ARG A 259 3.74 -41.92 6.37
CA ARG A 259 3.26 -41.72 7.74
C ARG A 259 4.36 -42.13 8.74
N GLY A 260 4.66 -41.25 9.70
CA GLY A 260 5.67 -41.46 10.74
C GLY A 260 7.10 -41.07 10.33
N GLU A 261 7.36 -40.89 9.03
CA GLU A 261 8.66 -40.42 8.52
C GLU A 261 8.96 -39.00 9.01
N ARG A 262 10.23 -38.72 9.31
CA ARG A 262 10.68 -37.42 9.82
C ARG A 262 11.01 -36.47 8.68
N PHE A 263 10.70 -35.19 8.85
CA PHE A 263 11.00 -34.15 7.87
C PHE A 263 11.23 -32.78 8.53
N GLY A 264 11.80 -31.86 7.74
CA GLY A 264 11.92 -30.45 8.12
C GLY A 264 12.97 -30.18 9.20
N TYR A 265 13.10 -28.92 9.59
CA TYR A 265 14.13 -28.47 10.54
C TYR A 265 13.93 -29.09 11.93
N LYS A 266 12.68 -29.18 12.38
CA LYS A 266 12.30 -29.74 13.69
C LYS A 266 12.17 -31.27 13.69
N GLN A 267 12.46 -31.94 12.56
CA GLN A 267 12.37 -33.39 12.43
C GLN A 267 10.99 -33.95 12.87
N LEU A 268 9.92 -33.24 12.48
CA LEU A 268 8.54 -33.59 12.79
C LEU A 268 8.17 -34.92 12.10
N ARG A 269 7.31 -35.72 12.72
CA ARG A 269 6.78 -36.95 12.10
C ARG A 269 5.57 -36.62 11.25
N SER A 270 5.53 -37.09 10.01
CA SER A 270 4.37 -36.89 9.15
C SER A 270 3.13 -37.62 9.70
N PRO A 271 1.99 -36.93 9.87
CA PRO A 271 0.77 -37.57 10.38
C PRO A 271 0.14 -38.55 9.38
N ARG A 272 0.51 -38.49 8.09
CA ARG A 272 -0.08 -39.28 6.99
C ARG A 272 0.90 -39.45 5.83
N THR A 273 0.69 -40.49 5.02
CA THR A 273 1.43 -40.68 3.77
C THR A 273 0.96 -39.68 2.70
N GLY A 274 1.89 -39.15 1.91
CA GLY A 274 1.61 -38.16 0.88
C GLY A 274 2.88 -37.57 0.29
N HIS A 275 2.88 -36.27 0.04
CA HIS A 275 3.99 -35.53 -0.55
C HIS A 275 4.23 -34.21 0.18
N LEU A 276 5.50 -33.85 0.31
CA LEU A 276 5.96 -32.51 0.65
C LEU A 276 6.15 -31.72 -0.64
N VAL A 277 5.47 -30.58 -0.77
CA VAL A 277 5.61 -29.66 -1.89
C VAL A 277 6.36 -28.43 -1.41
N TYR A 278 7.52 -28.18 -1.99
CA TYR A 278 8.37 -27.02 -1.67
C TYR A 278 8.04 -25.91 -2.65
N VAL A 279 7.74 -24.71 -2.13
CA VAL A 279 7.33 -23.56 -2.94
C VAL A 279 8.14 -22.33 -2.57
N ALA A 280 8.40 -21.48 -3.55
CA ALA A 280 9.07 -20.20 -3.35
C ALA A 280 8.24 -19.26 -2.47
N GLY A 281 8.91 -18.40 -1.71
CA GLY A 281 8.25 -17.46 -0.84
C GLY A 281 8.14 -18.00 0.58
N GLY A 282 8.66 -17.20 1.50
CA GLY A 282 8.70 -17.50 2.92
C GLY A 282 8.35 -16.30 3.78
N THR A 283 8.77 -16.32 5.04
CA THR A 283 8.53 -15.22 5.98
C THR A 283 9.17 -13.91 5.52
N ALA A 284 10.29 -13.95 4.79
CA ALA A 284 10.91 -12.75 4.22
C ALA A 284 10.01 -12.07 3.16
N ASN A 285 9.15 -12.84 2.50
CA ASN A 285 8.18 -12.35 1.52
C ASN A 285 6.80 -12.05 2.14
N GLY A 286 6.64 -12.20 3.46
CA GLY A 286 5.38 -12.01 4.16
C GLY A 286 4.48 -13.24 4.24
N VAL A 287 4.95 -14.43 3.87
CA VAL A 287 4.19 -15.68 4.02
C VAL A 287 4.05 -16.01 5.50
N GLY A 288 2.80 -16.25 5.93
CA GLY A 288 2.49 -16.57 7.33
C GLY A 288 2.49 -15.35 8.27
N LEU A 289 2.73 -14.14 7.75
CA LEU A 289 2.55 -12.91 8.52
C LEU A 289 1.08 -12.50 8.47
N GLU A 290 0.44 -12.48 9.63
CA GLU A 290 -0.95 -12.05 9.78
C GLU A 290 -1.01 -10.79 10.66
N ALA A 291 -1.83 -9.82 10.24
CA ALA A 291 -2.17 -8.71 11.12
C ALA A 291 -3.13 -9.19 12.22
N PRO A 292 -3.07 -8.61 13.43
CA PRO A 292 -4.03 -8.93 14.48
C PRO A 292 -5.47 -8.80 13.98
N ALA A 293 -6.26 -9.86 14.14
CA ALA A 293 -7.66 -9.85 13.74
C ALA A 293 -8.51 -9.09 14.77
N CYS A 294 -9.43 -8.26 14.29
CA CYS A 294 -10.47 -7.65 15.11
C CYS A 294 -11.79 -8.34 14.80
N ALA A 295 -12.24 -9.24 15.67
CA ALA A 295 -13.52 -9.94 15.51
C ALA A 295 -14.68 -8.96 15.72
N ARG A 296 -15.56 -8.81 14.73
CA ARG A 296 -16.68 -7.85 14.78
C ARG A 296 -18.04 -8.52 15.02
N GLY A 297 -18.06 -9.83 15.23
CA GLY A 297 -19.28 -10.58 15.53
C GLY A 297 -19.04 -12.06 15.80
N VAL A 298 -20.12 -12.79 16.08
CA VAL A 298 -20.09 -14.22 16.47
C VAL A 298 -19.42 -15.10 15.41
N LYS A 299 -19.65 -14.82 14.12
CA LYS A 299 -19.03 -15.59 13.02
C LYS A 299 -17.51 -15.46 12.99
N ASP A 300 -16.99 -14.24 13.21
CA ASP A 300 -15.54 -14.01 13.23
C ASP A 300 -14.91 -14.68 14.45
N TRP A 301 -15.58 -14.58 15.60
CA TRP A 301 -15.20 -15.29 16.82
C TRP A 301 -15.12 -16.80 16.61
N ALA A 302 -16.18 -17.40 16.04
CA ALA A 302 -16.20 -18.84 15.76
C ALA A 302 -15.05 -19.28 14.83
N LYS A 303 -14.75 -18.48 13.79
CA LYS A 303 -13.60 -18.73 12.90
C LYS A 303 -12.28 -18.66 13.65
N LEU A 304 -12.05 -17.63 14.46
CA LEU A 304 -10.82 -17.47 15.23
C LEU A 304 -10.64 -18.62 16.23
N THR A 305 -11.69 -19.03 16.92
CA THR A 305 -11.66 -20.19 17.82
C THR A 305 -11.31 -21.47 17.07
N ALA A 306 -11.90 -21.71 15.89
CA ALA A 306 -11.58 -22.89 15.08
C ALA A 306 -10.11 -22.90 14.64
N PHE A 307 -9.56 -21.77 14.19
CA PHE A 307 -8.13 -21.68 13.84
C PHE A 307 -7.22 -21.84 15.05
N TRP A 308 -7.60 -21.30 16.21
CA TRP A 308 -6.85 -21.49 17.45
C TRP A 308 -6.80 -22.96 17.87
N LEU A 309 -7.93 -23.68 17.84
CA LEU A 309 -7.99 -25.10 18.13
C LEU A 309 -7.11 -25.94 17.19
N LEU A 310 -7.07 -25.60 15.90
CA LEU A 310 -6.18 -26.24 14.93
C LEU A 310 -4.70 -25.94 15.23
N GLY A 311 -4.39 -24.73 15.69
CA GLY A 311 -3.05 -24.34 16.12
C GLY A 311 -2.53 -25.17 17.30
N LEU A 312 -3.39 -25.55 18.25
CA LEU A 312 -3.01 -26.42 19.38
C LEU A 312 -2.49 -27.80 18.94
N VAL A 313 -2.90 -28.26 17.76
CA VAL A 313 -2.45 -29.53 17.18
C VAL A 313 -1.47 -29.33 16.01
N ASN A 314 -0.80 -28.17 15.95
CA ASN A 314 0.19 -27.79 14.93
C ASN A 314 -0.34 -27.87 13.49
N ARG A 315 -1.63 -27.60 13.26
CA ARG A 315 -2.23 -27.59 11.93
C ARG A 315 -2.50 -26.15 11.48
N HIS A 316 -1.70 -25.69 10.53
CA HIS A 316 -1.81 -24.33 9.99
C HIS A 316 -2.14 -24.39 8.49
N LEU A 317 -3.23 -23.70 8.12
CA LEU A 317 -3.61 -23.58 6.72
C LEU A 317 -2.68 -22.58 6.04
N SER A 318 -2.13 -22.95 4.88
CA SER A 318 -1.21 -22.09 4.14
C SER A 318 -1.96 -21.11 3.24
N PRO A 319 -1.35 -19.99 2.81
CA PRO A 319 -1.93 -19.10 1.81
C PRO A 319 -1.92 -19.67 0.39
N PHE A 320 -1.24 -20.79 0.17
CA PHE A 320 -1.11 -21.43 -1.14
C PHE A 320 -2.34 -22.29 -1.44
N SER A 321 -2.78 -22.23 -2.69
CA SER A 321 -3.88 -23.05 -3.21
C SER A 321 -3.43 -23.85 -4.41
N TYR A 322 -3.97 -25.05 -4.56
CA TYR A 322 -3.82 -25.87 -5.75
C TYR A 322 -5.17 -26.44 -6.15
N ARG A 323 -5.55 -26.28 -7.43
CA ARG A 323 -6.87 -26.67 -7.97
C ARG A 323 -8.05 -26.18 -7.11
N GLY A 324 -8.01 -24.92 -6.71
CA GLY A 324 -9.07 -24.27 -5.92
C GLY A 324 -9.11 -24.64 -4.43
N LYS A 325 -8.19 -25.47 -3.92
CA LYS A 325 -8.14 -25.86 -2.51
C LYS A 325 -6.87 -25.33 -1.84
N ARG A 326 -7.04 -24.68 -0.68
CA ARG A 326 -5.90 -24.27 0.16
C ARG A 326 -5.15 -25.49 0.69
N LEU A 327 -3.83 -25.43 0.63
CA LEU A 327 -2.95 -26.48 1.13
C LEU A 327 -2.58 -26.20 2.59
N TRP A 328 -2.19 -27.25 3.31
CA TRP A 328 -1.71 -27.13 4.69
C TRP A 328 -0.20 -26.94 4.68
N PHE A 329 0.32 -26.12 5.59
CA PHE A 329 1.75 -26.14 5.89
C PHE A 329 2.15 -27.51 6.43
N ALA A 330 3.27 -28.04 5.96
CA ALA A 330 3.93 -29.20 6.56
C ALA A 330 4.72 -28.79 7.81
N GLU A 331 5.35 -27.61 7.75
CA GLU A 331 6.03 -26.93 8.86
C GLU A 331 5.87 -25.40 8.70
N PRO A 332 6.14 -24.59 9.73
CA PRO A 332 6.12 -23.13 9.60
C PRO A 332 6.99 -22.65 8.42
N PRO A 333 6.58 -21.60 7.68
CA PRO A 333 7.37 -21.09 6.57
C PRO A 333 8.77 -20.64 7.02
N HIS A 334 9.78 -20.96 6.23
CA HIS A 334 11.16 -20.47 6.42
C HIS A 334 11.34 -19.13 5.73
N MET A 335 12.54 -18.55 5.75
CA MET A 335 12.78 -17.22 5.19
C MET A 335 12.40 -17.11 3.70
N GLN A 336 12.82 -18.07 2.86
CA GLN A 336 12.65 -18.02 1.40
C GLN A 336 11.73 -19.10 0.82
N THR A 337 11.40 -20.13 1.62
CA THR A 337 10.70 -21.32 1.14
C THR A 337 9.61 -21.73 2.12
N SER A 338 8.48 -22.16 1.57
CA SER A 338 7.39 -22.78 2.32
C SER A 338 7.27 -24.26 1.95
N VAL A 339 6.89 -25.09 2.92
CA VAL A 339 6.69 -26.53 2.72
C VAL A 339 5.23 -26.87 2.97
N LEU A 340 4.59 -27.50 2.00
CA LEU A 340 3.16 -27.84 2.02
C LEU A 340 2.98 -29.35 2.07
N LEU A 341 1.96 -29.81 2.80
CA LEU A 341 1.63 -31.23 2.90
C LEU A 341 0.40 -31.59 2.05
N VAL A 342 0.62 -32.38 0.99
CA VAL A 342 -0.43 -32.91 0.13
C VAL A 342 -0.64 -34.41 0.42
N PRO A 343 -1.87 -34.86 0.78
CA PRO A 343 -2.12 -36.28 1.05
C PRO A 343 -1.94 -37.16 -0.19
N SER A 344 -1.63 -38.44 0.04
CA SER A 344 -1.64 -39.45 -1.03
C SER A 344 -2.99 -39.49 -1.76
N GLY A 345 -2.94 -39.71 -3.08
CA GLY A 345 -4.13 -39.75 -3.95
C GLY A 345 -4.70 -38.38 -4.34
N ALA A 346 -4.26 -37.29 -3.71
CA ALA A 346 -4.61 -35.95 -4.17
C ALA A 346 -3.75 -35.54 -5.39
N PRO A 347 -4.28 -34.68 -6.28
CA PRO A 347 -3.47 -34.11 -7.36
C PRO A 347 -2.24 -33.41 -6.82
N LEU A 348 -1.11 -33.57 -7.51
CA LEU A 348 0.16 -32.91 -7.19
C LEU A 348 0.48 -31.86 -8.25
N PRO A 349 1.06 -30.72 -7.86
CA PRO A 349 1.66 -29.82 -8.82
C PRO A 349 3.03 -30.35 -9.26
N ARG A 350 3.53 -29.85 -10.39
CA ARG A 350 4.86 -30.23 -10.90
C ARG A 350 5.91 -29.19 -10.49
N PRO A 351 7.18 -29.58 -10.26
CA PRO A 351 8.27 -28.61 -10.17
C PRO A 351 8.27 -27.67 -11.39
N GLY A 352 8.43 -26.37 -11.13
CA GLY A 352 8.32 -25.30 -12.12
C GLY A 352 6.91 -24.75 -12.34
N GLU A 353 5.86 -25.44 -11.89
CA GLU A 353 4.48 -24.94 -11.95
C GLU A 353 4.29 -23.76 -10.97
N GLU A 354 3.38 -22.85 -11.27
CA GLU A 354 3.02 -21.75 -10.37
C GLU A 354 1.71 -22.03 -9.61
N LEU A 355 1.74 -21.85 -8.30
CA LEU A 355 0.58 -21.95 -7.43
C LEU A 355 0.07 -20.57 -7.04
N PRO A 356 -1.25 -20.32 -7.11
CA PRO A 356 -1.85 -19.15 -6.48
C PRO A 356 -1.53 -19.10 -4.99
N VAL A 357 -1.14 -17.93 -4.51
CA VAL A 357 -0.83 -17.68 -3.11
C VAL A 357 -1.50 -16.39 -2.67
N GLN A 358 -2.28 -16.41 -1.59
CA GLN A 358 -3.00 -15.23 -1.13
C GLN A 358 -2.22 -14.50 -0.03
N LEU A 359 -1.61 -13.37 -0.38
CA LEU A 359 -0.85 -12.54 0.57
C LEU A 359 -1.49 -11.18 0.81
N ARG A 360 -1.18 -10.61 1.97
CA ARG A 360 -1.51 -9.22 2.26
C ARG A 360 -0.47 -8.31 1.58
N MET A 361 -0.87 -7.66 0.49
CA MET A 361 0.00 -6.82 -0.34
C MET A 361 0.87 -5.83 0.46
N THR A 362 0.30 -5.16 1.47
CA THR A 362 1.02 -4.16 2.29
C THR A 362 2.06 -4.74 3.26
N THR A 363 2.25 -6.06 3.27
CA THR A 363 3.30 -6.77 4.02
C THR A 363 4.05 -7.76 3.16
N ALA A 364 3.67 -7.91 1.88
CA ALA A 364 4.29 -8.83 0.95
C ALA A 364 5.45 -8.16 0.22
N VAL A 365 6.50 -8.92 -0.04
CA VAL A 365 7.61 -8.52 -0.90
C VAL A 365 7.76 -9.60 -1.97
N PHE A 366 7.71 -9.19 -3.23
CA PHE A 366 7.75 -10.10 -4.37
C PHE A 366 9.14 -10.09 -4.99
N ASP A 367 9.62 -11.26 -5.41
CA ASP A 367 10.94 -11.40 -6.05
C ASP A 367 10.87 -10.97 -7.52
N ARG A 368 9.66 -10.97 -8.10
CA ARG A 368 9.40 -10.66 -9.50
C ARG A 368 8.04 -10.00 -9.66
N GLN A 369 7.97 -8.97 -10.50
CA GLN A 369 6.72 -8.41 -11.00
C GLN A 369 6.56 -8.75 -12.48
N VAL A 370 5.34 -9.11 -12.89
CA VAL A 370 4.98 -9.49 -14.26
C VAL A 370 3.82 -8.61 -14.71
N ILE A 371 4.02 -7.87 -15.80
CA ILE A 371 2.94 -7.11 -16.43
C ILE A 371 2.18 -8.04 -17.37
N VAL A 372 0.86 -8.12 -17.20
CA VAL A 372 -0.02 -8.85 -18.10
C VAL A 372 -0.56 -7.85 -19.12
N GLU A 373 -0.11 -8.00 -20.36
CA GLU A 373 -0.64 -7.27 -21.53
C GLU A 373 -1.61 -8.20 -22.26
N ASP A 374 -2.81 -7.71 -22.62
CA ASP A 374 -3.94 -8.46 -23.19
C ASP A 374 -3.67 -9.10 -24.59
N GLU A 375 -2.44 -9.48 -24.95
CA GLU A 375 -2.16 -10.02 -26.29
C GLU A 375 -2.50 -11.51 -26.49
N VAL A 376 -3.13 -12.20 -25.52
CA VAL A 376 -3.33 -13.67 -25.63
C VAL A 376 -4.80 -14.12 -25.59
N LEU A 377 -5.78 -13.23 -25.40
CA LEU A 377 -7.19 -13.65 -25.39
C LEU A 377 -7.92 -13.61 -26.75
N GLU A 378 -7.41 -12.88 -27.76
CA GLU A 378 -8.05 -12.83 -29.08
C GLU A 378 -7.76 -14.03 -30.00
N LEU A 379 -6.74 -14.86 -29.70
CA LEU A 379 -6.39 -16.02 -30.54
C LEU A 379 -7.19 -17.28 -30.20
N THR A 380 -7.79 -17.37 -29.00
CA THR A 380 -8.62 -18.52 -28.59
C THR A 380 -10.08 -18.40 -29.00
N GLU A 381 -10.58 -17.21 -29.34
CA GLU A 381 -11.97 -17.00 -29.78
C GLU A 381 -12.18 -17.08 -31.30
N ARG A 382 -11.09 -17.17 -32.10
CA ARG A 382 -11.18 -17.18 -33.58
C ARG A 382 -11.17 -18.55 -34.26
N ASN A 383 -11.08 -19.67 -33.53
CA ASN A 383 -11.19 -21.00 -34.13
C ASN A 383 -12.36 -21.80 -33.55
N PRO A 384 -13.60 -21.59 -34.04
CA PRO A 384 -14.62 -22.61 -33.92
C PRO A 384 -14.23 -23.78 -34.84
N ILE A 385 -14.02 -24.95 -34.22
CA ILE A 385 -13.86 -26.24 -34.89
C ILE A 385 -15.04 -26.43 -35.86
N PRO A 386 -14.83 -26.77 -37.15
CA PRO A 386 -15.94 -27.02 -38.07
C PRO A 386 -16.73 -28.25 -37.60
N SER A 387 -18.03 -28.06 -37.35
CA SER A 387 -18.97 -29.13 -37.08
C SER A 387 -19.05 -30.07 -38.30
N GLN A 388 -18.77 -31.35 -38.09
CA GLN A 388 -19.04 -32.39 -39.07
C GLN A 388 -20.55 -32.45 -39.33
N HIS A 389 -20.95 -32.10 -40.56
CA HIS A 389 -22.29 -32.39 -41.05
C HIS A 389 -22.36 -33.86 -41.47
N GLU A 390 -23.26 -34.61 -40.82
CA GLU A 390 -23.73 -35.92 -41.28
C GLU A 390 -24.37 -35.77 -42.67
N GLU A 391 -23.69 -36.30 -43.69
CA GLU A 391 -24.26 -36.49 -45.02
C GLU A 391 -25.20 -37.70 -44.98
N LYS A 392 -26.50 -37.42 -45.09
CA LYS A 392 -27.53 -38.41 -45.39
C LYS A 392 -27.29 -38.93 -46.80
N GLY A 393 -26.97 -40.22 -46.90
CA GLY A 393 -26.93 -40.93 -48.17
C GLY A 393 -28.30 -40.92 -48.86
N ASN A 394 -28.28 -40.68 -50.17
CA ASN A 394 -29.31 -41.16 -51.06
C ASN A 394 -28.75 -41.44 -52.46
N ALA A 395 -28.95 -42.69 -52.87
CA ALA A 395 -29.11 -43.26 -54.21
C ALA A 395 -28.35 -42.67 -55.41
N VAL A 396 -27.51 -43.51 -56.03
CA VAL A 396 -27.29 -43.49 -57.49
C VAL A 396 -27.54 -44.90 -58.02
N GLU A 397 -28.55 -44.98 -58.91
CA GLU A 397 -28.87 -46.14 -59.74
C GLU A 397 -27.85 -46.33 -60.89
N ALA A 398 -27.68 -47.62 -61.24
CA ALA A 398 -27.59 -48.20 -62.60
C ALA A 398 -26.39 -47.87 -63.53
N ILE A 399 -25.51 -48.80 -63.92
CA ILE A 399 -25.58 -49.96 -64.90
C ILE A 399 -24.38 -49.75 -65.87
N PRO A 400 -23.77 -50.78 -66.52
CA PRO A 400 -24.13 -52.20 -66.62
C PRO A 400 -23.22 -53.18 -65.90
#